data_AF-A0A2K2V4S9-F1
#
_entry.id   AF-A0A2K2V4S9-F1
#
_cell.length_a   1.000
_cell.length_b   1.000
_cell.length_c   1.000
_cell.angle_alpha   90.00
_cell.angle_beta   90.00
_cell.angle_gamma   90.00
#
_symmetry.space_group_name_H-M   'P 1'
#
loop_
_entity.id
_entity.type
_entity.pdbx_description
1 polymer ?
#
loop_
_entity_poly.entity_id
_entity_poly.type
_entity_poly.pdbx_seq_one_letter_code
_entity_poly.pdbx_strand_id
1 'polypeptide(L)'
;MTVATMAALMETQPRKDVIMTGMINPDGTVGPVGGIPEKLRAAAEGGAKIFLIPAGQRVVTESRVERTTIGIITIMRTVQSTVDLVELGNKLGVNVIEVSDVAEAFKYFTGMKIEVPEIQKLGLPESAKSTISSWVKMYLNNVSSMNEKSINLSSKLSSSQRAYISSLVGDSRKYAKNASDLIDKGFYYTAASAAFQSALYSEMAYETALYLTEGKSAFERTFKEVNLSLDALYKEIMNLRPSLEGIDVISAAWIRYYDAKRNLELSSSAYSNGLIFDKPTWGSVQHGAIYYLAYAKWRAITAKTWLSLYKQGSAISQTSLRSIANVLIYGAETSLSYAYTLYSGTSNSLLDESQQKLSDARDAYSDGNYIAALGLSVEAISDATTAIHAVYYTDMSTAINGVKKSALAAISRAKSGGIEPLLAMSYYELASYYEKSDPLTSLSLYEMSAVSAMSLEIASRAKGYQVNLTPVAPTTPLQNRTVNKTAEIIASSTSNYLFMVVCFLIGLMLGVLIRRK
;
A
#
# COMPACT_ATOMS: atom_id res chain seq x y z
N MET A 1 21.41 2.63 -11.38
CA MET A 1 21.12 3.10 -12.76
C MET A 1 20.33 4.41 -12.74
N THR A 2 19.14 4.45 -12.15
CA THR A 2 18.26 5.64 -12.10
C THR A 2 18.98 6.92 -11.71
N VAL A 3 19.71 6.92 -10.58
CA VAL A 3 20.46 8.10 -10.12
C VAL A 3 21.53 8.56 -11.12
N ALA A 4 22.20 7.62 -11.80
CA ALA A 4 23.17 7.95 -12.85
C ALA A 4 22.49 8.53 -14.10
N THR A 5 21.33 8.01 -14.49
CA THR A 5 20.51 8.58 -15.56
C THR A 5 20.04 9.99 -15.21
N MET A 6 19.58 10.21 -13.98
CA MET A 6 19.23 11.55 -13.47
C MET A 6 20.42 12.50 -13.54
N ALA A 7 21.61 12.06 -13.09
CA ALA A 7 22.83 12.86 -13.14
C ALA A 7 23.20 13.24 -14.57
N ALA A 8 23.08 12.31 -15.53
CA ALA A 8 23.32 12.59 -16.94
C ALA A 8 22.29 13.59 -17.53
N LEU A 9 21.00 13.40 -17.25
CA LEU A 9 19.92 14.28 -17.72
C LEU A 9 19.99 15.69 -17.11
N MET A 10 20.52 15.80 -15.89
CA MET A 10 20.70 17.06 -15.17
C MET A 10 22.12 17.62 -15.30
N GLU A 11 22.93 17.06 -16.20
CA GLU A 11 24.32 17.47 -16.46
C GLU A 11 25.18 17.64 -15.19
N THR A 12 24.92 16.79 -14.19
CA THR A 12 25.57 16.83 -12.88
C THR A 12 26.60 15.72 -12.76
N GLN A 13 27.81 16.06 -12.30
CA GLN A 13 28.90 15.09 -12.17
C GLN A 13 28.72 14.17 -10.95
N PRO A 14 28.77 12.84 -11.14
CA PRO A 14 28.81 11.89 -10.03
C PRO A 14 30.08 11.99 -9.20
N ARG A 15 29.93 11.79 -7.88
CA ARG A 15 31.04 11.54 -6.97
C ARG A 15 31.62 10.15 -7.20
N LYS A 16 32.95 10.08 -7.31
CA LYS A 16 33.68 8.82 -7.53
C LYS A 16 33.88 7.99 -6.25
N ASP A 17 33.61 8.58 -5.08
CA ASP A 17 33.79 7.96 -3.77
C ASP A 17 32.50 7.38 -3.18
N VAL A 18 31.39 7.41 -3.94
CA VAL A 18 30.07 6.96 -3.50
C VAL A 18 29.63 5.75 -4.32
N ILE A 19 29.33 4.65 -3.65
CA ILE A 19 28.68 3.47 -4.23
C ILE A 19 27.32 3.30 -3.55
N MET A 20 26.35 2.68 -4.23
CA MET A 20 25.02 2.44 -3.69
C MET A 20 24.46 1.09 -4.13
N THR A 21 23.53 0.55 -3.34
CA THR A 21 22.69 -0.58 -3.74
C THR A 21 21.25 -0.32 -3.35
N GLY A 22 20.31 -0.84 -4.14
CA GLY A 22 18.88 -0.69 -3.90
C GLY A 22 18.06 -0.98 -5.16
N MET A 23 16.82 -1.42 -4.95
CA MET A 23 15.80 -1.41 -5.98
C MET A 23 15.20 0.00 -6.08
N ILE A 24 14.59 0.33 -7.22
CA ILE A 24 13.73 1.51 -7.35
C ILE A 24 12.29 1.05 -7.51
N ASN A 25 11.41 1.53 -6.64
CA ASN A 25 9.98 1.36 -6.77
C ASN A 25 9.39 2.43 -7.73
N PRO A 26 8.25 2.17 -8.40
CA PRO A 26 7.63 3.15 -9.28
C PRO A 26 7.24 4.46 -8.60
N ASP A 27 7.05 4.44 -7.27
CA ASP A 27 6.80 5.60 -6.43
C ASP A 27 8.09 6.40 -6.08
N GLY A 28 9.25 6.04 -6.64
CA GLY A 28 10.51 6.72 -6.40
C GLY A 28 11.26 6.33 -5.12
N THR A 29 10.69 5.45 -4.29
CA THR A 29 11.36 4.95 -3.08
C THR A 29 12.44 3.92 -3.40
N VAL A 30 13.42 3.81 -2.50
CA VAL A 30 14.47 2.80 -2.60
C VAL A 30 13.99 1.52 -1.94
N GLY A 31 13.76 0.50 -2.77
CA GLY A 31 13.33 -0.82 -2.34
C GLY A 31 14.49 -1.69 -1.82
N PRO A 32 14.16 -2.71 -1.02
CA PRO A 32 15.14 -3.57 -0.36
C PRO A 32 15.88 -4.49 -1.34
N VAL A 33 17.08 -4.95 -0.94
CA VAL A 33 17.90 -5.88 -1.73
C VAL A 33 18.64 -6.90 -0.85
N GLY A 34 19.02 -8.03 -1.44
CA GLY A 34 19.88 -9.04 -0.81
C GLY A 34 21.39 -8.79 -0.98
N GLY A 35 22.19 -9.50 -0.17
CA GLY A 35 23.65 -9.55 -0.28
C GLY A 35 24.36 -8.23 0.00
N ILE A 36 23.82 -7.40 0.89
CA ILE A 36 24.39 -6.08 1.20
C ILE A 36 25.78 -6.16 1.85
N PRO A 37 26.06 -7.08 2.79
CA PRO A 37 27.39 -7.20 3.38
C PRO A 37 28.50 -7.52 2.36
N GLU A 38 28.22 -8.41 1.40
CA GLU A 38 29.16 -8.76 0.32
C GLU A 38 29.39 -7.58 -0.61
N LYS A 39 28.33 -6.86 -0.98
CA LYS A 39 28.41 -5.64 -1.79
C LYS A 39 29.20 -4.53 -1.09
N LEU A 40 29.04 -4.38 0.23
CA LEU A 40 29.78 -3.41 1.03
C LEU A 40 31.27 -3.74 1.07
N ARG A 41 31.65 -5.02 1.22
CA ARG A 41 33.05 -5.44 1.16
C ARG A 41 33.67 -5.16 -0.21
N ALA A 42 32.98 -5.52 -1.29
CA ALA A 42 33.43 -5.23 -2.64
C ALA A 42 33.55 -3.70 -2.90
N ALA A 43 32.62 -2.91 -2.38
CA ALA A 43 32.68 -1.44 -2.47
C ALA A 43 33.89 -0.87 -1.73
N ALA A 44 34.20 -1.40 -0.53
CA ALA A 44 35.38 -1.00 0.24
C ALA A 44 36.68 -1.36 -0.49
N GLU A 45 36.78 -2.57 -1.03
CA GLU A 45 37.92 -3.03 -1.85
C GLU A 45 38.10 -2.16 -3.10
N GLY A 46 36.99 -1.72 -3.71
CA GLY A 46 36.96 -0.76 -4.82
C GLY A 46 37.31 0.69 -4.42
N GLY A 47 37.58 0.96 -3.15
CA GLY A 47 38.01 2.27 -2.65
C GLY A 47 36.88 3.26 -2.33
N ALA A 48 35.63 2.81 -2.26
CA ALA A 48 34.50 3.66 -1.88
C ALA A 48 34.70 4.25 -0.47
N LYS A 49 34.19 5.47 -0.26
CA LYS A 49 34.16 6.14 1.06
C LYS A 49 32.76 6.21 1.63
N ILE A 50 31.75 6.20 0.77
CA ILE A 50 30.35 6.19 1.15
C ILE A 50 29.65 5.03 0.44
N PHE A 51 28.84 4.29 1.19
CA PHE A 51 28.02 3.22 0.66
C PHE A 51 26.55 3.43 1.05
N LEU A 52 25.71 3.72 0.06
CA LEU A 52 24.29 3.95 0.30
C LEU A 52 23.52 2.62 0.25
N ILE A 53 22.66 2.42 1.24
CA ILE A 53 21.81 1.23 1.37
C ILE A 53 20.34 1.62 1.51
N PRO A 54 19.39 0.73 1.17
CA PRO A 54 17.98 1.00 1.41
C PRO A 54 17.71 1.25 2.90
N ALA A 55 16.93 2.28 3.20
CA ALA A 55 16.55 2.60 4.57
C ALA A 55 15.77 1.44 5.21
N GLY A 56 16.12 1.07 6.44
CA GLY A 56 15.55 -0.05 7.18
C GLY A 56 16.27 -1.38 6.93
N GLN A 57 17.36 -1.37 6.16
CA GLN A 57 18.24 -2.53 5.98
C GLN A 57 19.60 -2.40 6.67
N ARG A 58 19.77 -1.51 7.65
CA ARG A 58 21.02 -1.40 8.44
C ARG A 58 21.46 -2.72 9.06
N VAL A 59 20.52 -3.50 9.60
CA VAL A 59 20.81 -4.79 10.22
C VAL A 59 20.24 -5.89 9.33
N VAL A 60 21.10 -6.77 8.84
CA VAL A 60 20.71 -7.88 7.97
C VAL A 60 21.09 -9.23 8.59
N THR A 61 20.32 -10.26 8.29
CA THR A 61 20.61 -11.63 8.73
C THR A 61 21.35 -12.37 7.62
N GLU A 62 22.58 -12.80 7.90
CA GLU A 62 23.35 -13.70 7.05
C GLU A 62 23.15 -15.14 7.52
N SER A 63 22.91 -16.05 6.58
CA SER A 63 23.00 -17.50 6.82
C SER A 63 24.42 -17.96 6.57
N ARG A 64 25.19 -18.24 7.62
CA ARG A 64 26.53 -18.81 7.52
C ARG A 64 26.48 -20.32 7.65
N VAL A 65 27.17 -21.01 6.75
CA VAL A 65 27.31 -22.46 6.85
C VAL A 65 28.53 -22.76 7.70
N GLU A 66 28.30 -23.09 8.97
CA GLU A 66 29.34 -23.62 9.84
C GLU A 66 29.61 -25.08 9.47
N ARG A 67 30.85 -25.36 9.09
CA ARG A 67 31.32 -26.71 8.82
C ARG A 67 32.05 -27.23 10.06
N THR A 68 31.44 -28.18 10.75
CA THR A 68 32.08 -28.89 11.87
C THR A 68 32.48 -30.29 11.40
N THR A 69 33.79 -30.55 11.35
CA THR A 69 34.30 -31.89 11.03
C THR A 69 34.51 -32.67 12.33
N ILE A 70 33.81 -33.80 12.47
CA ILE A 70 33.98 -34.74 13.57
C ILE A 70 34.47 -36.07 12.97
N GLY A 71 35.79 -36.31 13.05
CA GLY A 71 36.43 -37.47 12.43
C GLY A 71 36.27 -37.48 10.91
N ILE A 72 35.63 -38.52 10.36
CA ILE A 72 35.39 -38.70 8.91
C ILE A 72 34.11 -37.98 8.44
N ILE A 73 33.32 -37.41 9.36
CA ILE A 73 32.01 -36.82 9.08
C ILE A 73 32.13 -35.30 9.09
N THR A 74 31.62 -34.67 8.03
CA THR A 74 31.49 -33.21 7.94
C THR A 74 30.04 -32.82 8.17
N ILE A 75 29.76 -32.14 9.27
CA ILE A 75 28.43 -31.60 9.61
C ILE A 75 28.38 -30.16 9.13
N MET A 76 27.44 -29.85 8.24
CA MET A 76 27.17 -28.48 7.79
C MET A 76 25.93 -27.97 8.52
N ARG A 77 26.10 -26.92 9.33
CA ARG A 77 25.01 -26.26 10.05
C ARG A 77 24.85 -24.84 9.56
N THR A 78 23.65 -24.48 9.13
CA THR A 78 23.33 -23.09 8.84
C THR A 78 23.08 -22.36 10.15
N VAL A 79 23.91 -21.36 10.46
CA VAL A 79 23.79 -20.47 11.61
C VAL A 79 23.43 -19.08 11.09
N GLN A 80 22.35 -18.52 11.61
CA GLN A 80 21.96 -17.14 11.30
C GLN A 80 22.76 -16.18 12.18
N SER A 81 23.51 -15.28 11.57
CA SER A 81 24.22 -14.19 12.24
C SER A 81 23.62 -12.88 11.76
N THR A 82 23.34 -11.96 12.68
CA THR A 82 23.02 -10.59 12.33
C THR A 82 24.30 -9.81 12.05
N VAL A 83 24.24 -8.89 11.09
CA VAL A 83 25.34 -8.00 10.72
C VAL A 83 24.80 -6.57 10.71
N ASP A 84 25.36 -5.71 11.57
CA ASP A 84 25.16 -4.26 11.47
C ASP A 84 26.10 -3.72 10.39
N LEU A 85 25.52 -3.22 9.30
CA LEU A 85 26.24 -2.71 8.15
C LEU A 85 27.01 -1.42 8.45
N VAL A 86 26.55 -0.59 9.38
CA VAL A 86 27.26 0.62 9.80
C VAL A 86 28.54 0.24 10.55
N GLU A 87 28.46 -0.75 11.44
CA GLU A 87 29.64 -1.27 12.13
C GLU A 87 30.63 -1.94 11.17
N LEU A 88 30.12 -2.75 10.23
CA LEU A 88 30.93 -3.38 9.20
C LEU A 88 31.60 -2.33 8.31
N GLY A 89 30.87 -1.31 7.87
CA GLY A 89 31.38 -0.20 7.08
C GLY A 89 32.50 0.53 7.79
N ASN A 90 32.31 0.88 9.06
CA ASN A 90 33.33 1.53 9.88
C ASN A 90 34.62 0.71 9.97
N LYS A 91 34.52 -0.62 10.12
CA LYS A 91 35.69 -1.53 10.11
C LYS A 91 36.41 -1.56 8.76
N LEU A 92 35.68 -1.35 7.67
CA LEU A 92 36.20 -1.33 6.30
C LEU A 92 36.60 0.07 5.83
N GLY A 93 36.44 1.11 6.67
CA GLY A 93 36.73 2.50 6.31
C GLY A 93 35.71 3.12 5.33
N VAL A 94 34.47 2.63 5.34
CA VAL A 94 33.36 3.09 4.49
C VAL A 94 32.20 3.58 5.35
N ASN A 95 31.73 4.80 5.10
CA ASN A 95 30.55 5.35 5.76
C ASN A 95 29.27 4.79 5.12
N VAL A 96 28.49 4.01 5.86
CA VAL A 96 27.23 3.45 5.39
C VAL A 96 26.08 4.39 5.73
N ILE A 97 25.28 4.75 4.72
CA ILE A 97 24.17 5.69 4.87
C ILE A 97 22.89 5.05 4.33
N GLU A 98 21.84 5.07 5.14
CA GLU A 98 20.49 4.68 4.74
C GLU A 98 19.83 5.79 3.91
N VAL A 99 19.24 5.42 2.78
CA VAL A 99 18.49 6.33 1.91
C VAL A 99 17.10 5.78 1.61
N SER A 100 16.08 6.63 1.66
CA SER A 100 14.68 6.21 1.47
C SER A 100 14.15 6.38 0.05
N ASP A 101 14.73 7.29 -0.73
CA ASP A 101 14.24 7.66 -2.06
C ASP A 101 15.38 8.05 -3.02
N VAL A 102 15.08 8.09 -4.32
CA VAL A 102 16.07 8.42 -5.35
C VAL A 102 16.59 9.86 -5.27
N ALA A 103 15.82 10.79 -4.72
CA ALA A 103 16.26 12.17 -4.57
C ALA A 103 17.32 12.30 -3.48
N GLU A 104 17.19 11.55 -2.39
CA GLU A 104 18.20 11.42 -1.34
C GLU A 104 19.45 10.68 -1.83
N ALA A 105 19.28 9.57 -2.56
CA ALA A 105 20.40 8.88 -3.17
C ALA A 105 21.16 9.80 -4.16
N PHE A 106 20.44 10.57 -4.96
CA PHE A 106 20.99 11.58 -5.86
C PHE A 106 21.78 12.64 -5.10
N LYS A 107 21.23 13.17 -3.99
CA LYS A 107 21.92 14.13 -3.12
C LYS A 107 23.29 13.64 -2.67
N TYR A 108 23.38 12.41 -2.16
CA TYR A 108 24.67 11.87 -1.74
C TYR A 108 25.60 11.58 -2.90
N PHE A 109 25.05 11.10 -4.03
CA PHE A 109 25.84 10.72 -5.20
C PHE A 109 26.42 11.90 -5.98
N THR A 110 25.77 13.06 -5.96
CA THR A 110 26.20 14.22 -6.75
C THR A 110 26.58 15.43 -5.91
N GLY A 111 26.17 15.46 -4.63
CA GLY A 111 26.26 16.66 -3.81
C GLY A 111 25.21 17.72 -4.15
N MET A 112 24.25 17.43 -5.03
CA MET A 112 23.18 18.34 -5.44
C MET A 112 21.82 17.85 -4.91
N LYS A 113 21.04 18.73 -4.30
CA LYS A 113 19.69 18.44 -3.84
C LYS A 113 18.68 18.85 -4.91
N ILE A 114 17.74 17.95 -5.20
CA ILE A 114 16.56 18.28 -6.00
C ILE A 114 15.57 19.03 -5.11
N GLU A 115 15.21 20.25 -5.50
CA GLU A 115 14.22 21.01 -4.75
C GLU A 115 12.82 20.46 -4.99
N VAL A 116 12.09 20.30 -3.88
CA VAL A 116 10.68 19.90 -3.87
C VAL A 116 9.88 21.15 -3.51
N PRO A 117 8.86 21.53 -4.30
CA PRO A 117 8.01 22.65 -3.96
C PRO A 117 7.41 22.47 -2.55
N GLU A 118 7.55 23.50 -1.71
CA GLU A 118 6.92 23.47 -0.39
C GLU A 118 5.40 23.66 -0.52
N ILE A 119 4.63 22.86 0.22
CA ILE A 119 3.20 23.06 0.40
C ILE A 119 2.93 23.58 1.81
N GLN A 120 2.27 24.74 1.92
CA GLN A 120 1.96 25.34 3.22
C GLN A 120 1.02 24.46 4.06
N LYS A 121 0.08 23.75 3.43
CA LYS A 121 -0.85 22.84 4.11
C LYS A 121 -1.32 21.75 3.16
N LEU A 122 -1.11 20.50 3.55
CA LEU A 122 -1.77 19.37 2.90
C LEU A 122 -3.22 19.28 3.39
N GLY A 123 -4.16 19.21 2.45
CA GLY A 123 -5.57 18.98 2.74
C GLY A 123 -6.42 19.22 1.50
N LEU A 124 -7.51 18.46 1.39
CA LEU A 124 -8.44 18.59 0.26
C LEU A 124 -8.94 20.05 0.12
N PRO A 125 -9.17 20.56 -1.10
CA PRO A 125 -9.78 21.86 -1.31
C PRO A 125 -11.17 21.94 -0.67
N GLU A 126 -11.59 23.13 -0.23
CA GLU A 126 -12.92 23.34 0.39
C GLU A 126 -14.08 22.88 -0.50
N SER A 127 -13.98 23.08 -1.82
CA SER A 127 -15.00 22.56 -2.75
C SER A 127 -15.09 21.03 -2.70
N ALA A 128 -13.95 20.33 -2.64
CA ALA A 128 -13.91 18.88 -2.58
C ALA A 128 -14.42 18.38 -1.23
N LYS A 129 -14.03 19.03 -0.12
CA LYS A 129 -14.55 18.74 1.23
C LYS A 129 -16.07 18.85 1.30
N SER A 130 -16.64 19.92 0.73
CA SER A 130 -18.09 20.11 0.68
C SER A 130 -18.78 19.00 -0.12
N THR A 131 -18.25 18.65 -1.29
CA THR A 131 -18.78 17.56 -2.12
C THR A 131 -18.67 16.21 -1.43
N ILE A 132 -17.52 15.88 -0.83
CA ILE A 132 -17.34 14.62 -0.09
C ILE A 132 -18.26 14.55 1.14
N SER A 133 -18.47 15.68 1.83
CA SER A 133 -19.43 15.75 2.94
C SER A 133 -20.87 15.46 2.49
N SER A 134 -21.24 15.84 1.26
CA SER A 134 -22.56 15.51 0.71
C SER A 134 -22.68 14.01 0.40
N TRP A 135 -21.59 13.35 -0.03
CA TRP A 135 -21.57 11.89 -0.20
C TRP A 135 -21.80 11.18 1.12
N VAL A 136 -21.07 11.56 2.18
CA VAL A 136 -21.22 10.99 3.53
C VAL A 136 -22.68 11.10 3.97
N LYS A 137 -23.29 12.28 3.87
CA LYS A 137 -24.70 12.49 4.22
C LYS A 137 -25.63 11.61 3.39
N MET A 138 -25.41 11.53 2.08
CA MET A 138 -26.22 10.69 1.18
C MET A 138 -26.13 9.21 1.57
N TYR A 139 -24.93 8.71 1.86
CA TYR A 139 -24.70 7.32 2.25
C TYR A 139 -25.38 7.02 3.60
N LEU A 140 -25.21 7.88 4.61
CA LEU A 140 -25.79 7.68 5.94
C LEU A 140 -27.32 7.78 5.96
N ASN A 141 -27.89 8.63 5.09
CA ASN A 141 -29.35 8.69 4.91
C ASN A 141 -29.89 7.39 4.30
N ASN A 142 -29.19 6.84 3.30
CA ASN A 142 -29.56 5.55 2.71
C ASN A 142 -29.45 4.41 3.74
N VAL A 143 -28.35 4.37 4.50
CA VAL A 143 -28.11 3.41 5.59
C VAL A 143 -29.27 3.39 6.59
N SER A 144 -29.72 4.57 7.03
CA SER A 144 -30.81 4.67 8.01
C SER A 144 -32.10 4.03 7.46
N SER A 145 -32.46 4.36 6.21
CA SER A 145 -33.64 3.79 5.56
C SER A 145 -33.52 2.28 5.31
N MET A 146 -32.35 1.82 4.85
CA MET A 146 -32.11 0.40 4.57
C MET A 146 -32.13 -0.44 5.84
N ASN A 147 -31.48 0.00 6.91
CA ASN A 147 -31.48 -0.71 8.19
C ASN A 147 -32.89 -0.90 8.77
N GLU A 148 -33.75 0.12 8.69
CA GLU A 148 -35.16 0.01 9.10
C GLU A 148 -35.91 -1.03 8.27
N LYS A 149 -35.74 -1.02 6.94
CA LYS A 149 -36.36 -2.01 6.05
C LYS A 149 -35.88 -3.43 6.37
N SER A 150 -34.58 -3.62 6.60
CA SER A 150 -34.00 -4.91 6.96
C SER A 150 -34.60 -5.47 8.25
N ILE A 151 -34.73 -4.63 9.29
CA ILE A 151 -35.36 -5.03 10.56
C ILE A 151 -36.83 -5.40 10.35
N ASN A 152 -37.58 -4.58 9.62
CA ASN A 152 -39.00 -4.82 9.37
C ASN A 152 -39.24 -6.12 8.60
N LEU A 153 -38.45 -6.40 7.55
CA LEU A 153 -38.52 -7.65 6.79
C LEU A 153 -38.17 -8.86 7.67
N SER A 154 -37.15 -8.73 8.54
CA SER A 154 -36.69 -9.81 9.42
C SER A 154 -37.70 -10.23 10.50
N SER A 155 -38.75 -9.43 10.74
CA SER A 155 -39.82 -9.77 11.70
C SER A 155 -40.57 -11.06 11.34
N LYS A 156 -40.59 -11.44 10.06
CA LYS A 156 -41.22 -12.66 9.53
C LYS A 156 -40.29 -13.88 9.56
N LEU A 157 -39.02 -13.69 9.90
CA LEU A 157 -37.99 -14.74 9.86
C LEU A 157 -37.78 -15.39 11.23
N SER A 158 -37.10 -16.54 11.22
CA SER A 158 -36.73 -17.26 12.45
C SER A 158 -35.79 -16.43 13.34
N SER A 159 -35.75 -16.75 14.64
CA SER A 159 -34.93 -16.01 15.60
C SER A 159 -33.44 -15.98 15.24
N SER A 160 -32.89 -17.06 14.69
CA SER A 160 -31.49 -17.11 14.25
C SER A 160 -31.22 -16.22 13.03
N GLN A 161 -32.11 -16.24 12.03
CA GLN A 161 -32.01 -15.37 10.86
C GLN A 161 -32.14 -13.89 11.22
N ARG A 162 -33.07 -13.56 12.13
CA ARG A 162 -33.26 -12.21 12.65
C ARG A 162 -32.03 -11.72 13.43
N ALA A 163 -31.41 -12.59 14.22
CA ALA A 163 -30.19 -12.27 14.94
C ALA A 163 -29.03 -11.97 13.97
N TYR A 164 -28.87 -12.75 12.89
CA TYR A 164 -27.85 -12.50 11.87
C TYR A 164 -28.05 -11.14 11.18
N ILE A 165 -29.27 -10.83 10.72
CA ILE A 165 -29.60 -9.52 10.13
C ILE A 165 -29.36 -8.38 11.12
N SER A 166 -29.73 -8.58 12.39
CA SER A 166 -29.51 -7.58 13.45
C SER A 166 -28.02 -7.34 13.71
N SER A 167 -27.18 -8.37 13.58
CA SER A 167 -25.72 -8.23 13.66
C SER A 167 -25.18 -7.35 12.54
N LEU A 168 -25.60 -7.59 11.29
CA LEU A 168 -25.19 -6.76 10.14
C LEU A 168 -25.65 -5.30 10.29
N VAL A 169 -26.87 -5.08 10.78
CA VAL A 169 -27.36 -3.72 11.10
C VAL A 169 -26.53 -3.09 12.24
N GLY A 170 -26.10 -3.88 13.22
CA GLY A 170 -25.19 -3.45 14.28
C GLY A 170 -23.84 -2.96 13.74
N ASP A 171 -23.22 -3.72 12.85
CA ASP A 171 -21.98 -3.34 12.17
C ASP A 171 -22.18 -2.09 11.32
N SER A 172 -23.27 -2.04 10.54
CA SER A 172 -23.65 -0.85 9.77
C SER A 172 -23.71 0.41 10.65
N ARG A 173 -24.38 0.34 11.81
CA ARG A 173 -24.48 1.46 12.77
C ARG A 173 -23.12 1.84 13.37
N LYS A 174 -22.25 0.88 13.66
CA LYS A 174 -20.89 1.14 14.15
C LYS A 174 -20.08 1.94 13.13
N TYR A 175 -20.12 1.55 11.86
CA TYR A 175 -19.46 2.29 10.78
C TYR A 175 -20.10 3.65 10.52
N ALA A 176 -21.43 3.78 10.63
CA ALA A 176 -22.13 5.07 10.49
C ALA A 176 -21.69 6.08 11.57
N LYS A 177 -21.58 5.60 12.81
CA LYS A 177 -21.07 6.40 13.92
C LYS A 177 -19.62 6.81 13.66
N ASN A 178 -18.76 5.87 13.25
CA ASN A 178 -17.36 6.18 12.94
C ASN A 178 -17.25 7.23 11.81
N ALA A 179 -18.05 7.11 10.75
CA ALA A 179 -18.08 8.09 9.67
C ALA A 179 -18.46 9.50 10.17
N SER A 180 -19.45 9.58 11.07
CA SER A 180 -19.87 10.85 11.68
C SER A 180 -18.77 11.44 12.57
N ASP A 181 -18.13 10.62 13.41
CA ASP A 181 -17.03 11.06 14.26
C ASP A 181 -15.81 11.54 13.44
N LEU A 182 -15.56 10.92 12.27
CA LEU A 182 -14.44 11.25 11.38
C LEU A 182 -14.67 12.57 10.62
N ILE A 183 -15.89 12.80 10.11
CA ILE A 183 -16.20 14.03 9.39
C ILE A 183 -16.12 15.25 10.32
N ASP A 184 -16.54 15.09 11.58
CA ASP A 184 -16.45 16.14 12.61
C ASP A 184 -15.00 16.48 12.98
N LYS A 185 -14.09 15.50 12.85
CA LYS A 185 -12.64 15.68 13.04
C LYS A 185 -11.93 16.22 11.80
N GLY A 186 -12.63 16.42 10.69
CA GLY A 186 -12.08 16.93 9.44
C GLY A 186 -11.40 15.89 8.56
N PHE A 187 -11.62 14.59 8.79
CA PHE A 187 -11.17 13.51 7.90
C PHE A 187 -12.26 13.19 6.87
N TYR A 188 -12.31 13.93 5.78
CA TYR A 188 -13.44 13.93 4.86
C TYR A 188 -13.54 12.64 4.05
N TYR A 189 -12.46 12.25 3.39
CA TYR A 189 -12.47 11.04 2.57
C TYR A 189 -12.45 9.78 3.42
N THR A 190 -11.78 9.82 4.58
CA THR A 190 -11.81 8.74 5.56
C THR A 190 -13.23 8.51 6.08
N ALA A 191 -13.99 9.58 6.36
CA ALA A 191 -15.40 9.50 6.70
C ALA A 191 -16.24 8.90 5.56
N ALA A 192 -15.99 9.29 4.30
CA ALA A 192 -16.67 8.71 3.15
C ALA A 192 -16.37 7.21 2.99
N SER A 193 -15.14 6.78 3.25
CA SER A 193 -14.76 5.37 3.28
C SER A 193 -15.48 4.59 4.39
N ALA A 194 -15.55 5.14 5.60
CA ALA A 194 -16.32 4.55 6.70
C ALA A 194 -17.84 4.52 6.42
N ALA A 195 -18.38 5.56 5.77
CA ALA A 195 -19.78 5.61 5.37
C ALA A 195 -20.10 4.57 4.27
N PHE A 196 -19.17 4.33 3.34
CA PHE A 196 -19.26 3.23 2.38
C PHE A 196 -19.32 1.86 3.08
N GLN A 197 -18.48 1.62 4.10
CA GLN A 197 -18.54 0.37 4.88
C GLN A 197 -19.89 0.22 5.59
N SER A 198 -20.41 1.30 6.17
CA SER A 198 -21.74 1.30 6.80
C SER A 198 -22.86 0.94 5.80
N ALA A 199 -22.78 1.51 4.62
CA ALA A 199 -23.68 1.28 3.50
C ALA A 199 -23.62 -0.15 2.98
N LEU A 200 -22.42 -0.72 2.84
CA LEU A 200 -22.22 -2.13 2.50
C LEU A 200 -22.93 -3.07 3.49
N TYR A 201 -22.67 -2.92 4.79
CA TYR A 201 -23.33 -3.77 5.80
C TYR A 201 -24.84 -3.57 5.85
N SER A 202 -25.32 -2.34 5.64
CA SER A 202 -26.74 -2.03 5.58
C SER A 202 -27.43 -2.73 4.40
N GLU A 203 -26.78 -2.72 3.24
CA GLU A 203 -27.24 -3.36 2.02
C GLU A 203 -27.20 -4.89 2.16
N MET A 204 -26.12 -5.44 2.70
CA MET A 204 -26.04 -6.87 3.01
C MET A 204 -27.17 -7.32 3.91
N ALA A 205 -27.51 -6.54 4.96
CA ALA A 205 -28.62 -6.84 5.85
C ALA A 205 -29.97 -6.86 5.09
N TYR A 206 -30.16 -5.90 4.19
CA TYR A 206 -31.39 -5.76 3.41
C TYR A 206 -31.54 -6.89 2.39
N GLU A 207 -30.51 -7.17 1.59
CA GLU A 207 -30.50 -8.24 0.59
C GLU A 207 -30.58 -9.63 1.25
N THR A 208 -29.97 -9.81 2.42
CA THR A 208 -30.15 -11.03 3.24
C THR A 208 -31.60 -11.20 3.66
N ALA A 209 -32.23 -10.13 4.17
CA ALA A 209 -33.63 -10.18 4.57
C ALA A 209 -34.54 -10.51 3.38
N LEU A 210 -34.34 -9.84 2.24
CA LEU A 210 -35.09 -10.10 1.00
C LEU A 210 -34.93 -11.54 0.53
N TYR A 211 -33.69 -12.04 0.44
CA TYR A 211 -33.44 -13.41 -0.01
C TYR A 211 -34.11 -14.44 0.91
N LEU A 212 -34.05 -14.23 2.23
CA LEU A 212 -34.67 -15.15 3.19
C LEU A 212 -36.21 -15.10 3.17
N THR A 213 -36.82 -13.99 2.73
CA THR A 213 -38.28 -13.86 2.61
C THR A 213 -38.84 -14.25 1.25
N GLU A 214 -38.13 -13.94 0.17
CA GLU A 214 -38.62 -14.07 -1.23
C GLU A 214 -37.86 -15.14 -2.02
N GLY A 215 -36.73 -15.63 -1.50
CA GLY A 215 -35.89 -16.64 -2.13
C GLY A 215 -35.08 -16.10 -3.32
N LYS A 216 -34.82 -17.02 -4.26
CA LYS A 216 -33.95 -16.81 -5.42
C LYS A 216 -34.33 -15.60 -6.29
N SER A 217 -35.63 -15.34 -6.47
CA SER A 217 -36.11 -14.27 -7.33
C SER A 217 -35.70 -12.86 -6.86
N ALA A 218 -35.53 -12.65 -5.54
CA ALA A 218 -35.02 -11.39 -5.01
C ALA A 218 -33.56 -11.15 -5.41
N PHE A 219 -32.71 -12.17 -5.24
CA PHE A 219 -31.30 -12.06 -5.65
C PHE A 219 -31.16 -11.81 -7.14
N GLU A 220 -31.89 -12.56 -7.99
CA GLU A 220 -31.82 -12.39 -9.46
C GLU A 220 -32.25 -10.99 -9.91
N ARG A 221 -33.24 -10.40 -9.22
CA ARG A 221 -33.70 -9.04 -9.47
C ARG A 221 -32.60 -8.02 -9.14
N THR A 222 -32.06 -8.06 -7.92
CA THR A 222 -30.99 -7.16 -7.49
C THR A 222 -29.74 -7.33 -8.38
N PHE A 223 -29.37 -8.58 -8.70
CA PHE A 223 -28.25 -8.86 -9.60
C PHE A 223 -28.42 -8.20 -10.97
N LYS A 224 -29.61 -8.34 -11.57
CA LYS A 224 -29.93 -7.71 -12.85
C LYS A 224 -29.89 -6.18 -12.76
N GLU A 225 -30.43 -5.60 -11.68
CA GLU A 225 -30.38 -4.15 -11.45
C GLU A 225 -28.95 -3.64 -11.35
N VAL A 226 -28.08 -4.32 -10.59
CA VAL A 226 -26.67 -3.96 -10.46
C VAL A 226 -25.96 -4.09 -11.81
N ASN A 227 -26.18 -5.17 -12.56
CA ASN A 227 -25.60 -5.35 -13.89
C ASN A 227 -25.98 -4.20 -14.85
N LEU A 228 -27.27 -3.87 -14.93
CA LEU A 228 -27.75 -2.75 -15.75
C LEU A 228 -27.17 -1.40 -15.30
N SER A 229 -26.98 -1.22 -13.98
CA SER A 229 -26.38 -0.01 -13.45
C SER A 229 -24.90 0.13 -13.83
N LEU A 230 -24.17 -0.98 -13.92
CA LEU A 230 -22.78 -1.01 -14.40
C LEU A 230 -22.70 -0.71 -15.89
N ASP A 231 -23.58 -1.31 -16.71
CA ASP A 231 -23.64 -1.00 -18.14
C ASP A 231 -23.90 0.49 -18.40
N ALA A 232 -24.79 1.10 -17.60
CA ALA A 232 -25.08 2.53 -17.68
C ALA A 232 -23.87 3.37 -17.22
N LEU A 233 -23.22 2.97 -16.12
CA LEU A 233 -22.04 3.65 -15.57
C LEU A 233 -20.86 3.60 -16.56
N TYR A 234 -20.62 2.47 -17.21
CA TYR A 234 -19.59 2.33 -18.24
C TYR A 234 -19.78 3.38 -19.35
N LYS A 235 -21.00 3.49 -19.88
CA LYS A 235 -21.35 4.48 -20.91
C LYS A 235 -21.20 5.91 -20.41
N GLU A 236 -21.60 6.17 -19.17
CA GLU A 236 -21.44 7.49 -18.53
C GLU A 236 -19.97 7.90 -18.47
N ILE A 237 -19.08 7.03 -17.98
CA ILE A 237 -17.65 7.32 -17.86
C ILE A 237 -17.00 7.46 -19.25
N MET A 238 -17.33 6.58 -20.20
CA MET A 238 -16.78 6.62 -21.57
C MET A 238 -17.14 7.89 -22.33
N ASN A 239 -18.27 8.52 -22.02
CA ASN A 239 -18.71 9.75 -22.67
C ASN A 239 -18.03 11.02 -22.10
N LEU A 240 -17.28 10.92 -21.00
CA LEU A 240 -16.56 12.04 -20.44
C LEU A 240 -15.35 12.41 -21.30
N ARG A 241 -15.13 13.71 -21.49
CA ARG A 241 -13.97 14.22 -22.23
C ARG A 241 -12.75 14.25 -21.30
N PRO A 242 -11.66 13.52 -21.60
CA PRO A 242 -10.46 13.58 -20.80
C PRO A 242 -9.90 15.00 -20.68
N SER A 243 -9.60 15.41 -19.46
CA SER A 243 -8.90 16.67 -19.16
C SER A 243 -7.83 16.43 -18.10
N LEU A 244 -6.80 17.26 -18.07
CA LEU A 244 -5.71 17.17 -17.11
C LEU A 244 -6.21 17.31 -15.66
N GLU A 245 -7.18 18.20 -15.43
CA GLU A 245 -7.78 18.48 -14.13
C GLU A 245 -8.87 17.46 -13.75
N GLY A 246 -9.36 16.68 -14.72
CA GLY A 246 -10.44 15.70 -14.54
C GLY A 246 -9.98 14.24 -14.58
N ILE A 247 -8.78 13.96 -15.11
CA ILE A 247 -8.28 12.59 -15.33
C ILE A 247 -8.21 11.79 -14.02
N ASP A 248 -7.84 12.43 -12.91
CA ASP A 248 -7.74 11.79 -11.60
C ASP A 248 -9.11 11.29 -11.11
N VAL A 249 -10.15 12.11 -11.30
CA VAL A 249 -11.53 11.76 -10.95
C VAL A 249 -12.09 10.68 -11.87
N ILE A 250 -11.83 10.77 -13.18
CA ILE A 250 -12.23 9.73 -14.14
C ILE A 250 -11.53 8.40 -13.80
N SER A 251 -10.26 8.44 -13.45
CA SER A 251 -9.48 7.27 -13.01
C SER A 251 -10.07 6.66 -11.75
N ALA A 252 -10.41 7.47 -10.74
CA ALA A 252 -11.09 7.04 -9.52
C ALA A 252 -12.43 6.34 -9.81
N ALA A 253 -13.20 6.83 -10.78
CA ALA A 253 -14.46 6.22 -11.20
C ALA A 253 -14.23 4.89 -11.93
N TRP A 254 -13.23 4.80 -12.82
CA TRP A 254 -12.88 3.55 -13.50
C TRP A 254 -12.42 2.46 -12.53
N ILE A 255 -11.53 2.78 -11.59
CA ILE A 255 -11.08 1.84 -10.55
C ILE A 255 -12.29 1.22 -9.83
N ARG A 256 -13.25 2.05 -9.41
CA ARG A 256 -14.47 1.60 -8.73
C ARG A 256 -15.42 0.83 -9.63
N TYR A 257 -15.48 1.17 -10.91
CA TYR A 257 -16.24 0.41 -11.89
C TYR A 257 -15.68 -1.01 -12.06
N TYR A 258 -14.36 -1.16 -12.20
CA TYR A 258 -13.73 -2.48 -12.33
C TYR A 258 -13.84 -3.29 -11.03
N ASP A 259 -13.67 -2.65 -9.86
CA ASP A 259 -13.91 -3.29 -8.57
C ASP A 259 -15.38 -3.78 -8.44
N ALA A 260 -16.34 -2.96 -8.88
CA ALA A 260 -17.75 -3.35 -8.91
C ALA A 260 -18.04 -4.51 -9.88
N LYS A 261 -17.48 -4.46 -11.09
CA LYS A 261 -17.64 -5.51 -12.11
C LYS A 261 -17.11 -6.84 -11.60
N ARG A 262 -15.89 -6.86 -11.06
CA ARG A 262 -15.28 -8.07 -10.50
C ARG A 262 -16.11 -8.64 -9.35
N ASN A 263 -16.59 -7.79 -8.43
CA ASN A 263 -17.43 -8.25 -7.34
C ASN A 263 -18.79 -8.78 -7.84
N LEU A 264 -19.34 -8.25 -8.93
CA LEU A 264 -20.54 -8.83 -9.55
C LEU A 264 -20.27 -10.23 -10.12
N GLU A 265 -19.11 -10.45 -10.74
CA GLU A 265 -18.67 -11.76 -11.23
C GLU A 265 -18.45 -12.76 -10.08
N LEU A 266 -17.78 -12.32 -8.99
CA LEU A 266 -17.62 -13.12 -7.77
C LEU A 266 -18.96 -13.47 -7.13
N SER A 267 -19.91 -12.54 -7.12
CA SER A 267 -21.29 -12.79 -6.68
C SER A 267 -21.95 -13.89 -7.51
N SER A 268 -21.85 -13.82 -8.84
CA SER A 268 -22.38 -14.83 -9.76
C SER A 268 -21.76 -16.21 -9.52
N SER A 269 -20.44 -16.26 -9.35
CA SER A 269 -19.70 -17.49 -9.07
C SER A 269 -20.09 -18.10 -7.71
N ALA A 270 -20.08 -17.30 -6.64
CA ALA A 270 -20.48 -17.75 -5.31
C ALA A 270 -21.93 -18.27 -5.29
N TYR A 271 -22.84 -17.58 -5.99
CA TYR A 271 -24.23 -17.97 -6.13
C TYR A 271 -24.38 -19.32 -6.83
N SER A 272 -23.68 -19.51 -7.96
CA SER A 272 -23.69 -20.74 -8.74
C SER A 272 -23.13 -21.93 -7.96
N ASN A 273 -22.18 -21.68 -7.06
CA ASN A 273 -21.60 -22.66 -6.15
C ASN A 273 -22.42 -22.88 -4.86
N GLY A 274 -23.58 -22.23 -4.71
CA GLY A 274 -24.46 -22.36 -3.54
C GLY A 274 -23.98 -21.61 -2.29
N LEU A 275 -22.93 -20.80 -2.38
CA LEU A 275 -22.43 -19.97 -1.29
C LEU A 275 -23.17 -18.62 -1.27
N ILE A 276 -24.36 -18.62 -0.68
CA ILE A 276 -25.22 -17.42 -0.65
C ILE A 276 -24.79 -16.42 0.43
N PHE A 277 -24.53 -16.92 1.63
CA PHE A 277 -24.17 -16.13 2.81
C PHE A 277 -22.71 -16.35 3.18
N ASP A 278 -22.17 -15.40 3.93
CA ASP A 278 -20.83 -15.46 4.47
C ASP A 278 -20.67 -16.68 5.38
N LYS A 279 -19.54 -17.37 5.24
CA LYS A 279 -19.19 -18.54 6.02
C LYS A 279 -17.91 -18.25 6.83
N PRO A 280 -17.96 -18.38 8.17
CA PRO A 280 -16.76 -18.27 8.99
C PRO A 280 -15.76 -19.36 8.61
N THR A 281 -14.49 -18.98 8.48
CA THR A 281 -13.35 -19.86 8.26
C THR A 281 -12.31 -19.65 9.37
N TRP A 282 -11.32 -20.52 9.48
CA TRP A 282 -10.27 -20.40 10.50
C TRP A 282 -9.48 -19.10 10.30
N GLY A 283 -9.77 -18.09 11.13
CA GLY A 283 -9.12 -16.79 11.09
C GLY A 283 -9.57 -15.85 9.97
N SER A 284 -10.63 -16.18 9.23
CA SER A 284 -11.14 -15.34 8.13
C SER A 284 -12.63 -15.54 7.88
N VAL A 285 -13.17 -14.84 6.89
CA VAL A 285 -14.54 -15.01 6.41
C VAL A 285 -14.49 -15.34 4.92
N GLN A 286 -15.14 -16.42 4.53
CA GLN A 286 -15.42 -16.67 3.13
C GLN A 286 -16.72 -15.94 2.75
N HIS A 287 -16.60 -14.89 1.95
CA HIS A 287 -17.75 -14.08 1.55
C HIS A 287 -18.67 -14.83 0.58
N GLY A 288 -19.98 -14.66 0.78
CA GLY A 288 -21.02 -15.23 -0.08
C GLY A 288 -21.50 -14.29 -1.17
N ALA A 289 -22.42 -14.79 -2.00
CA ALA A 289 -22.99 -14.05 -3.13
C ALA A 289 -23.60 -12.70 -2.71
N ILE A 290 -24.28 -12.64 -1.57
CA ILE A 290 -24.92 -11.40 -1.10
C ILE A 290 -23.89 -10.32 -0.71
N TYR A 291 -22.77 -10.70 -0.09
CA TYR A 291 -21.68 -9.76 0.21
C TYR A 291 -21.14 -9.14 -1.08
N TYR A 292 -20.78 -9.99 -2.04
CA TYR A 292 -20.20 -9.54 -3.30
C TYR A 292 -21.18 -8.69 -4.12
N LEU A 293 -22.48 -9.03 -4.11
CA LEU A 293 -23.51 -8.24 -4.78
C LEU A 293 -23.68 -6.85 -4.14
N ALA A 294 -23.77 -6.79 -2.81
CA ALA A 294 -23.87 -5.55 -2.07
C ALA A 294 -22.63 -4.66 -2.29
N TYR A 295 -21.45 -5.27 -2.30
CA TYR A 295 -20.19 -4.59 -2.56
C TYR A 295 -20.14 -4.04 -3.99
N ALA A 296 -20.54 -4.83 -5.00
CA ALA A 296 -20.62 -4.39 -6.38
C ALA A 296 -21.56 -3.18 -6.55
N LYS A 297 -22.76 -3.25 -5.96
CA LYS A 297 -23.75 -2.15 -5.97
C LYS A 297 -23.15 -0.87 -5.40
N TRP A 298 -22.54 -0.95 -4.23
CA TRP A 298 -22.00 0.24 -3.57
C TRP A 298 -20.73 0.77 -4.23
N ARG A 299 -19.90 -0.10 -4.84
CA ARG A 299 -18.78 0.37 -5.65
C ARG A 299 -19.25 1.13 -6.89
N ALA A 300 -20.29 0.67 -7.58
CA ALA A 300 -20.90 1.41 -8.68
C ALA A 300 -21.43 2.78 -8.23
N ILE A 301 -22.07 2.85 -7.05
CA ILE A 301 -22.52 4.13 -6.46
C ILE A 301 -21.33 5.04 -6.15
N THR A 302 -20.26 4.50 -5.57
CA THR A 302 -19.06 5.32 -5.25
C THR A 302 -18.36 5.83 -6.50
N ALA A 303 -18.38 5.09 -7.62
CA ALA A 303 -17.89 5.59 -8.89
C ALA A 303 -18.64 6.84 -9.33
N LYS A 304 -19.98 6.83 -9.25
CA LYS A 304 -20.83 7.99 -9.57
C LYS A 304 -20.60 9.17 -8.65
N THR A 305 -20.44 8.95 -7.34
CA THR A 305 -20.11 10.06 -6.45
C THR A 305 -18.75 10.66 -6.78
N TRP A 306 -17.74 9.85 -7.12
CA TRP A 306 -16.47 10.39 -7.60
C TRP A 306 -16.64 11.27 -8.83
N LEU A 307 -17.45 10.86 -9.81
CA LEU A 307 -17.77 11.69 -10.98
C LEU A 307 -18.39 13.05 -10.61
N SER A 308 -19.02 13.21 -9.45
CA SER A 308 -19.50 14.54 -9.00
C SER A 308 -18.39 15.55 -8.67
N LEU A 309 -17.13 15.09 -8.51
CA LEU A 309 -15.95 15.97 -8.41
C LEU A 309 -15.35 16.32 -9.77
N TYR A 310 -15.86 15.74 -10.86
CA TYR A 310 -15.28 15.93 -12.18
C TYR A 310 -15.36 17.39 -12.61
N LYS A 311 -14.23 17.91 -13.08
CA LYS A 311 -14.13 19.24 -13.68
C LYS A 311 -13.53 19.10 -15.07
N GLN A 312 -14.24 19.65 -16.05
CA GLN A 312 -13.65 19.87 -17.37
C GLN A 312 -12.48 20.85 -17.24
N GLY A 313 -11.47 20.68 -18.08
CA GLY A 313 -10.32 21.57 -18.10
C GLY A 313 -9.50 21.39 -19.36
N SER A 314 -8.19 21.53 -19.22
CA SER A 314 -7.20 21.42 -20.28
C SER A 314 -7.29 20.04 -20.94
N ALA A 315 -7.59 20.01 -22.24
CA ALA A 315 -7.69 18.74 -22.97
C ALA A 315 -6.35 17.99 -22.96
N ILE A 316 -6.42 16.67 -22.79
CA ILE A 316 -5.26 15.77 -22.90
C ILE A 316 -5.41 14.89 -24.14
N SER A 317 -4.33 14.73 -24.91
CA SER A 317 -4.36 13.95 -26.14
C SER A 317 -4.44 12.45 -25.84
N GLN A 318 -5.10 11.69 -26.72
CA GLN A 318 -5.13 10.23 -26.62
C GLN A 318 -3.73 9.61 -26.67
N THR A 319 -2.81 10.18 -27.46
CA THR A 319 -1.41 9.74 -27.50
C THR A 319 -0.71 9.93 -26.15
N SER A 320 -0.96 11.05 -25.46
CA SER A 320 -0.40 11.29 -24.13
C SER A 320 -0.96 10.30 -23.11
N LEU A 321 -2.28 10.08 -23.11
CA LEU A 321 -2.93 9.09 -22.23
C LEU A 321 -2.37 7.69 -22.45
N ARG A 322 -2.24 7.28 -23.71
CA ARG A 322 -1.66 6.00 -24.10
C ARG A 322 -0.22 5.86 -23.57
N SER A 323 0.62 6.87 -23.77
CA SER A 323 2.01 6.83 -23.28
C SER A 323 2.08 6.72 -21.76
N ILE A 324 1.26 7.47 -21.02
CA ILE A 324 1.23 7.42 -19.55
C ILE A 324 0.77 6.04 -19.06
N ALA A 325 -0.33 5.52 -19.62
CA ALA A 325 -0.84 4.21 -19.27
C ALA A 325 0.20 3.12 -19.54
N ASN A 326 0.90 3.17 -20.68
CA ASN A 326 1.94 2.21 -21.02
C ASN A 326 3.13 2.25 -20.03
N VAL A 327 3.53 3.45 -19.58
CA VAL A 327 4.58 3.59 -18.55
C VAL A 327 4.16 2.95 -17.23
N LEU A 328 2.90 3.14 -16.81
CA LEU A 328 2.42 2.54 -15.56
C LEU A 328 2.22 1.02 -15.67
N ILE A 329 1.73 0.52 -16.81
CA ILE A 329 1.64 -0.93 -17.05
C ILE A 329 3.03 -1.56 -16.93
N TYR A 330 4.03 -0.96 -17.57
CA TYR A 330 5.42 -1.43 -17.44
C TYR A 330 5.93 -1.37 -15.99
N GLY A 331 5.58 -0.32 -15.24
CA GLY A 331 5.87 -0.21 -13.81
C GLY A 331 5.23 -1.32 -12.97
N ALA A 332 3.98 -1.67 -13.26
CA ALA A 332 3.27 -2.76 -12.61
C ALA A 332 3.91 -4.12 -12.94
N GLU A 333 4.20 -4.37 -14.22
CA GLU A 333 4.84 -5.61 -14.69
C GLU A 333 6.18 -5.88 -14.02
N THR A 334 7.03 -4.85 -13.95
CA THR A 334 8.36 -4.96 -13.36
C THR A 334 8.30 -5.14 -11.85
N SER A 335 7.42 -4.40 -11.17
CA SER A 335 7.21 -4.53 -9.71
C SER A 335 6.67 -5.92 -9.35
N LEU A 336 5.66 -6.39 -10.06
CA LEU A 336 5.05 -7.70 -9.84
C LEU A 336 6.03 -8.84 -10.13
N SER A 337 6.76 -8.77 -11.25
CA SER A 337 7.78 -9.77 -11.60
C SER A 337 8.84 -9.87 -10.52
N TYR A 338 9.34 -8.74 -10.02
CA TYR A 338 10.30 -8.73 -8.93
C TYR A 338 9.71 -9.30 -7.64
N ALA A 339 8.50 -8.88 -7.27
CA ALA A 339 7.81 -9.38 -6.08
C ALA A 339 7.67 -10.91 -6.11
N TYR A 340 7.28 -11.51 -7.24
CA TYR A 340 7.21 -12.96 -7.37
C TYR A 340 8.55 -13.68 -7.12
N THR A 341 9.68 -13.08 -7.52
CA THR A 341 11.00 -13.65 -7.24
C THR A 341 11.31 -13.69 -5.74
N LEU A 342 10.82 -12.72 -4.97
CA LEU A 342 11.03 -12.65 -3.52
C LEU A 342 10.23 -13.72 -2.78
N TYR A 343 8.99 -13.96 -3.20
CA TYR A 343 8.13 -14.97 -2.60
C TYR A 343 8.45 -16.40 -3.07
N SER A 344 9.43 -16.58 -3.96
CA SER A 344 9.82 -17.88 -4.51
C SER A 344 8.63 -18.67 -5.10
N GLY A 345 7.65 -17.96 -5.66
CA GLY A 345 6.41 -18.55 -6.18
C GLY A 345 5.38 -18.97 -5.12
N THR A 346 5.56 -18.61 -3.84
CA THR A 346 4.54 -18.81 -2.80
C THR A 346 3.36 -17.89 -3.05
N SER A 347 2.13 -18.39 -2.87
CA SER A 347 0.92 -17.60 -3.03
C SER A 347 0.87 -16.45 -2.02
N ASN A 348 0.44 -15.28 -2.49
CA ASN A 348 0.28 -14.09 -1.68
C ASN A 348 -0.89 -13.28 -2.23
N SER A 349 -1.85 -12.96 -1.37
CA SER A 349 -3.07 -12.26 -1.79
C SER A 349 -2.81 -10.92 -2.48
N LEU A 350 -1.80 -10.15 -2.07
CA LEU A 350 -1.44 -8.89 -2.74
C LEU A 350 -0.88 -9.14 -4.15
N LEU A 351 -0.12 -10.22 -4.34
CA LEU A 351 0.40 -10.57 -5.67
C LEU A 351 -0.70 -11.07 -6.59
N ASP A 352 -1.64 -11.85 -6.06
CA ASP A 352 -2.80 -12.32 -6.82
C ASP A 352 -3.70 -11.14 -7.24
N GLU A 353 -3.95 -10.20 -6.33
CA GLU A 353 -4.67 -8.95 -6.60
C GLU A 353 -3.94 -8.07 -7.63
N SER A 354 -2.63 -7.88 -7.47
CA SER A 354 -1.79 -7.13 -8.41
C SER A 354 -1.83 -7.73 -9.82
N GLN A 355 -1.70 -9.07 -9.92
CA GLN A 355 -1.75 -9.78 -11.19
C GLN A 355 -3.10 -9.63 -11.89
N GLN A 356 -4.21 -9.71 -11.14
CA GLN A 356 -5.54 -9.49 -11.69
C GLN A 356 -5.70 -8.05 -12.22
N LYS A 357 -5.35 -7.05 -11.40
CA LYS A 357 -5.46 -5.63 -11.79
C LYS A 357 -4.58 -5.28 -12.99
N LEU A 358 -3.40 -5.89 -13.08
CA LEU A 358 -2.53 -5.76 -14.25
C LEU A 358 -3.16 -6.38 -15.51
N SER A 359 -3.86 -7.51 -15.38
CA SER A 359 -4.63 -8.08 -16.49
C SER A 359 -5.72 -7.12 -16.95
N ASP A 360 -6.53 -6.63 -16.01
CA ASP A 360 -7.61 -5.68 -16.31
C ASP A 360 -7.06 -4.38 -16.93
N ALA A 361 -5.88 -3.92 -16.49
CA ALA A 361 -5.21 -2.75 -17.04
C ALA A 361 -4.79 -2.96 -18.51
N ARG A 362 -4.28 -4.15 -18.85
CA ARG A 362 -3.88 -4.51 -20.23
C ARG A 362 -5.10 -4.64 -21.15
N ASP A 363 -6.19 -5.19 -20.65
CA ASP A 363 -7.45 -5.29 -21.39
C ASP A 363 -8.01 -3.89 -21.66
N ALA A 364 -8.11 -3.06 -20.62
CA ALA A 364 -8.53 -1.66 -20.75
C ALA A 364 -7.66 -0.86 -21.73
N TYR A 365 -6.34 -1.08 -21.70
CA TYR A 365 -5.41 -0.44 -22.63
C TYR A 365 -5.65 -0.88 -24.07
N SER A 366 -5.88 -2.17 -24.29
CA SER A 366 -6.15 -2.75 -25.61
C SER A 366 -7.48 -2.26 -26.20
N ASP A 367 -8.48 -2.03 -25.33
CA ASP A 367 -9.78 -1.44 -25.68
C ASP A 367 -9.72 0.08 -25.91
N GLY A 368 -8.55 0.71 -25.75
CA GLY A 368 -8.36 2.16 -25.89
C GLY A 368 -8.84 2.97 -24.68
N ASN A 369 -9.20 2.33 -23.57
CA ASN A 369 -9.57 2.97 -22.31
C ASN A 369 -8.32 3.22 -21.44
N TYR A 370 -7.48 4.14 -21.91
CA TYR A 370 -6.19 4.40 -21.28
C TYR A 370 -6.29 4.99 -19.86
N ILE A 371 -7.39 5.66 -19.50
CA ILE A 371 -7.57 6.19 -18.14
C ILE A 371 -7.90 5.08 -17.14
N ALA A 372 -8.70 4.09 -17.56
CA ALA A 372 -8.91 2.89 -16.76
C ALA A 372 -7.60 2.10 -16.61
N ALA A 373 -6.87 1.90 -17.71
CA ALA A 373 -5.57 1.23 -17.68
C ALA A 373 -4.58 1.92 -16.73
N LEU A 374 -4.52 3.26 -16.76
CA LEU A 374 -3.73 4.06 -15.83
C LEU A 374 -4.11 3.78 -14.38
N GLY A 375 -5.41 3.90 -14.04
CA GLY A 375 -5.89 3.71 -12.66
C GLY A 375 -5.65 2.30 -12.13
N LEU A 376 -5.95 1.28 -12.92
CA LEU A 376 -5.72 -0.12 -12.57
C LEU A 376 -4.22 -0.43 -12.40
N SER A 377 -3.36 0.18 -13.21
CA SER A 377 -1.91 0.04 -13.07
C SER A 377 -1.40 0.66 -11.77
N VAL A 378 -1.98 1.78 -11.31
CA VAL A 378 -1.64 2.37 -10.00
C VAL A 378 -1.90 1.37 -8.88
N GLU A 379 -3.08 0.73 -8.88
CA GLU A 379 -3.42 -0.26 -7.85
C GLU A 379 -2.55 -1.51 -7.93
N ALA A 380 -2.27 -1.99 -9.15
CA ALA A 380 -1.38 -3.13 -9.37
C ALA A 380 0.05 -2.86 -8.88
N ILE A 381 0.59 -1.67 -9.14
CA ILE A 381 1.89 -1.23 -8.61
C ILE A 381 1.84 -1.24 -7.09
N SER A 382 0.84 -0.60 -6.49
CA SER A 382 0.70 -0.48 -5.04
C SER A 382 0.69 -1.83 -4.33
N ASP A 383 -0.07 -2.80 -4.85
CA ASP A 383 -0.14 -4.13 -4.27
C ASP A 383 1.22 -4.87 -4.39
N ALA A 384 1.88 -4.76 -5.54
CA ALA A 384 3.19 -5.38 -5.75
C ALA A 384 4.28 -4.75 -4.87
N THR A 385 4.34 -3.42 -4.76
CA THR A 385 5.33 -2.73 -3.92
C THR A 385 5.06 -2.98 -2.44
N THR A 386 3.81 -2.96 -2.01
CA THR A 386 3.42 -3.34 -0.64
C THR A 386 3.88 -4.76 -0.31
N ALA A 387 3.69 -5.71 -1.24
CA ALA A 387 4.16 -7.08 -1.06
C ALA A 387 5.69 -7.17 -0.97
N ILE A 388 6.44 -6.38 -1.75
CA ILE A 388 7.91 -6.29 -1.66
C ILE A 388 8.34 -5.78 -0.29
N HIS A 389 7.72 -4.71 0.20
CA HIS A 389 8.01 -4.13 1.51
C HIS A 389 7.73 -5.14 2.65
N ALA A 390 6.63 -5.87 2.57
CA ALA A 390 6.24 -6.84 3.58
C ALA A 390 7.24 -7.99 3.79
N VAL A 391 8.09 -8.31 2.79
CA VAL A 391 9.11 -9.37 2.90
C VAL A 391 10.33 -8.93 3.73
N TYR A 392 10.73 -7.67 3.59
CA TYR A 392 12.04 -7.21 4.07
C TYR A 392 11.99 -6.37 5.34
N TYR A 393 10.87 -5.69 5.61
CA TYR A 393 10.75 -4.81 6.76
C TYR A 393 10.11 -5.54 7.93
N THR A 394 10.90 -5.82 8.96
CA THR A 394 10.40 -6.27 10.27
C THR A 394 9.68 -5.15 11.02
N ASP A 395 10.07 -3.90 10.77
CA ASP A 395 9.35 -2.69 11.16
C ASP A 395 8.97 -1.87 9.91
N MET A 396 7.67 -1.82 9.62
CA MET A 396 7.12 -1.10 8.47
C MET A 396 7.22 0.42 8.60
N SER A 397 7.55 0.96 9.79
CA SER A 397 7.61 2.41 10.03
C SER A 397 8.58 3.12 9.08
N THR A 398 9.70 2.50 8.76
CA THR A 398 10.71 3.07 7.86
C THR A 398 10.21 3.13 6.42
N ALA A 399 9.57 2.05 5.95
CA ALA A 399 8.94 2.01 4.63
C ALA A 399 7.81 3.04 4.53
N ILE A 400 6.90 3.07 5.52
CA ILE A 400 5.79 4.03 5.58
C ILE A 400 6.32 5.46 5.52
N ASN A 401 7.35 5.81 6.30
CA ASN A 401 7.91 7.16 6.30
C ASN A 401 8.52 7.53 4.93
N GLY A 402 9.21 6.60 4.28
CA GLY A 402 9.77 6.79 2.94
C GLY A 402 8.69 7.06 1.89
N VAL A 403 7.68 6.17 1.81
CA VAL A 403 6.57 6.29 0.86
C VAL A 403 5.73 7.53 1.16
N LYS A 404 5.44 7.82 2.44
CA LYS A 404 4.72 9.04 2.87
C LYS A 404 5.42 10.31 2.41
N LYS A 405 6.75 10.37 2.53
CA LYS A 405 7.55 11.51 2.03
C LYS A 405 7.51 11.59 0.51
N SER A 406 7.57 10.44 -0.19
CA SER A 406 7.46 10.41 -1.65
C SER A 406 6.09 10.89 -2.13
N ALA A 407 5.02 10.42 -1.49
CA ALA A 407 3.64 10.84 -1.74
C ALA A 407 3.45 12.34 -1.56
N LEU A 408 3.96 12.90 -0.45
CA LEU A 408 3.95 14.36 -0.22
C LEU A 408 4.68 15.09 -1.34
N ALA A 409 5.88 14.65 -1.72
CA ALA A 409 6.66 15.30 -2.75
C ALA A 409 5.97 15.26 -4.12
N ALA A 410 5.34 14.13 -4.47
CA ALA A 410 4.57 13.98 -5.70
C ALA A 410 3.32 14.87 -5.71
N ILE A 411 2.57 14.92 -4.61
CA ILE A 411 1.42 15.82 -4.46
C ILE A 411 1.86 17.28 -4.59
N SER A 412 2.96 17.67 -3.93
CA SER A 412 3.50 19.03 -4.03
C SER A 412 3.86 19.41 -5.46
N ARG A 413 4.53 18.51 -6.20
CA ARG A 413 4.89 18.75 -7.60
C ARG A 413 3.64 18.87 -8.49
N ALA A 414 2.66 17.98 -8.34
CA ALA A 414 1.40 18.07 -9.07
C ALA A 414 0.68 19.41 -8.81
N LYS A 415 0.59 19.84 -7.54
CA LYS A 415 0.00 21.13 -7.15
C LYS A 415 0.78 22.32 -7.71
N SER A 416 2.10 22.28 -7.68
CA SER A 416 2.94 23.34 -8.28
C SER A 416 2.76 23.46 -9.80
N GLY A 417 2.40 22.34 -10.45
CA GLY A 417 2.03 22.29 -11.87
C GLY A 417 0.59 22.73 -12.18
N GLY A 418 -0.16 23.20 -11.17
CA GLY A 418 -1.54 23.67 -11.30
C GLY A 418 -2.60 22.56 -11.31
N ILE A 419 -2.23 21.33 -10.95
CA ILE A 419 -3.17 20.20 -10.84
C ILE A 419 -3.46 19.91 -9.38
N GLU A 420 -4.73 19.72 -9.06
CA GLU A 420 -5.15 19.28 -7.73
C GLU A 420 -5.36 17.76 -7.72
N PRO A 421 -4.44 16.95 -7.15
CA PRO A 421 -4.50 15.49 -7.21
C PRO A 421 -5.44 14.93 -6.12
N LEU A 422 -6.75 15.10 -6.33
CA LEU A 422 -7.79 14.77 -5.35
C LEU A 422 -7.77 13.31 -4.88
N LEU A 423 -7.53 12.34 -5.78
CA LEU A 423 -7.46 10.93 -5.44
C LEU A 423 -6.22 10.64 -4.59
N ALA A 424 -5.06 11.18 -4.97
CA ALA A 424 -3.84 11.02 -4.19
C ALA A 424 -3.99 11.61 -2.79
N MET A 425 -4.52 12.83 -2.67
CA MET A 425 -4.75 13.48 -1.38
C MET A 425 -5.77 12.72 -0.52
N SER A 426 -6.76 12.10 -1.15
CA SER A 426 -7.74 11.23 -0.50
C SER A 426 -7.09 9.97 0.06
N TYR A 427 -6.24 9.30 -0.73
CA TYR A 427 -5.46 8.14 -0.25
C TYR A 427 -4.48 8.52 0.84
N TYR A 428 -3.81 9.67 0.74
CA TYR A 428 -2.93 10.17 1.79
C TYR A 428 -3.65 10.38 3.12
N GLU A 429 -4.84 11.01 3.09
CA GLU A 429 -5.66 11.21 4.29
C GLU A 429 -6.05 9.85 4.90
N LEU A 430 -6.53 8.92 4.07
CA LEU A 430 -6.94 7.59 4.52
C LEU A 430 -5.75 6.77 5.07
N ALA A 431 -4.58 6.86 4.44
CA ALA A 431 -3.36 6.21 4.90
C ALA A 431 -2.99 6.68 6.32
N SER A 432 -3.01 8.00 6.54
CA SER A 432 -2.66 8.60 7.83
C SER A 432 -3.53 8.11 8.99
N TYR A 433 -4.78 7.74 8.71
CA TYR A 433 -5.69 7.18 9.70
C TYR A 433 -5.30 5.75 10.10
N TYR A 434 -4.79 4.95 9.16
CA TYR A 434 -4.43 3.54 9.40
C TYR A 434 -3.01 3.34 9.93
N GLU A 435 -2.12 4.34 9.87
CA GLU A 435 -0.70 4.22 10.24
C GLU A 435 -0.42 3.41 11.52
N LYS A 436 -1.25 3.58 12.57
CA LYS A 436 -1.08 2.89 13.86
C LYS A 436 -1.86 1.59 13.97
N SER A 437 -3.07 1.54 13.42
CA SER A 437 -3.97 0.40 13.60
C SER A 437 -3.75 -0.72 12.59
N ASP A 438 -3.32 -0.34 11.37
CA ASP A 438 -3.07 -1.24 10.26
C ASP A 438 -1.95 -0.67 9.35
N PRO A 439 -0.67 -0.86 9.75
CA PRO A 439 0.48 -0.33 9.01
C PRO A 439 0.58 -0.82 7.56
N LEU A 440 0.14 -2.05 7.28
CA LEU A 440 0.19 -2.61 5.92
C LEU A 440 -0.81 -1.91 5.00
N THR A 441 -2.04 -1.72 5.46
CA THR A 441 -3.05 -0.92 4.74
C THR A 441 -2.59 0.53 4.59
N SER A 442 -2.00 1.12 5.64
CA SER A 442 -1.42 2.47 5.56
C SER A 442 -0.33 2.58 4.49
N LEU A 443 0.56 1.59 4.40
CA LEU A 443 1.63 1.56 3.41
C LEU A 443 1.06 1.53 2.00
N SER A 444 0.13 0.59 1.73
CA SER A 444 -0.52 0.49 0.41
C SER A 444 -1.24 1.78 0.03
N LEU A 445 -1.95 2.43 0.95
CA LEU A 445 -2.63 3.69 0.66
C LEU A 445 -1.64 4.84 0.37
N TYR A 446 -0.48 4.88 1.04
CA TYR A 446 0.56 5.85 0.70
C TYR A 446 1.20 5.57 -0.66
N GLU A 447 1.38 4.30 -1.03
CA GLU A 447 1.84 3.89 -2.37
C GLU A 447 0.85 4.35 -3.44
N MET A 448 -0.45 4.05 -3.29
CA MET A 448 -1.50 4.56 -4.17
C MET A 448 -1.46 6.09 -4.28
N SER A 449 -1.30 6.78 -3.15
CA SER A 449 -1.18 8.24 -3.14
C SER A 449 0.03 8.73 -3.95
N ALA A 450 1.20 8.11 -3.79
CA ALA A 450 2.41 8.52 -4.47
C ALA A 450 2.30 8.29 -5.99
N VAL A 451 1.93 7.08 -6.40
CA VAL A 451 1.88 6.70 -7.81
C VAL A 451 0.76 7.44 -8.55
N SER A 452 -0.41 7.64 -7.92
CA SER A 452 -1.47 8.51 -8.48
C SER A 452 -0.96 9.92 -8.73
N ALA A 453 -0.33 10.56 -7.74
CA ALA A 453 0.18 11.92 -7.91
C ALA A 453 1.29 12.02 -8.98
N MET A 454 2.19 11.03 -9.04
CA MET A 454 3.22 10.96 -10.08
C MET A 454 2.63 10.78 -11.47
N SER A 455 1.57 9.98 -11.63
CA SER A 455 0.90 9.83 -12.93
C SER A 455 0.36 11.17 -13.46
N LEU A 456 -0.19 12.00 -12.57
CA LEU A 456 -0.69 13.34 -12.90
C LEU A 456 0.46 14.31 -13.19
N GLU A 457 1.58 14.17 -12.49
CA GLU A 457 2.79 14.91 -12.79
C GLU A 457 3.33 14.57 -14.20
N ILE A 458 3.35 13.30 -14.59
CA ILE A 458 3.72 12.90 -15.96
C ILE A 458 2.75 13.52 -16.97
N ALA A 459 1.44 13.51 -16.66
CA ALA A 459 0.42 14.13 -17.50
C ALA A 459 0.60 15.67 -17.62
N SER A 460 1.06 16.34 -16.57
CA SER A 460 1.22 17.79 -16.51
C SER A 460 2.44 18.31 -17.27
N ARG A 461 3.45 17.45 -17.44
CA ARG A 461 4.77 17.78 -18.03
C ARG A 461 4.74 18.07 -19.54
N ALA A 462 3.57 18.15 -20.17
CA ALA A 462 3.38 18.75 -21.49
C ALA A 462 3.76 20.25 -21.54
N LYS A 463 3.89 20.93 -20.38
CA LYS A 463 4.20 22.37 -20.29
C LYS A 463 5.68 22.73 -20.05
N GLY A 464 6.58 21.75 -19.98
CA GLY A 464 8.00 21.97 -19.66
C GLY A 464 8.21 22.20 -18.16
N TYR A 465 8.97 21.32 -17.52
CA TYR A 465 9.31 21.42 -16.10
C TYR A 465 10.82 21.53 -15.95
N GLN A 466 11.31 22.59 -15.31
CA GLN A 466 12.71 22.72 -14.95
C GLN A 466 12.94 22.19 -13.54
N VAL A 467 13.89 21.26 -13.41
CA VAL A 467 14.32 20.74 -12.11
C VAL A 467 15.34 21.70 -11.52
N ASN A 468 15.00 22.31 -10.39
CA ASN A 468 15.93 23.18 -9.67
C ASN A 468 16.85 22.35 -8.77
N LEU A 469 18.15 22.58 -8.89
CA LEU A 469 19.17 21.94 -8.08
C LEU A 469 19.84 22.95 -7.17
N THR A 470 20.05 22.57 -5.90
CA THR A 470 20.84 23.36 -4.95
C THR A 470 22.07 22.57 -4.48
N PRO A 471 23.26 23.20 -4.43
CA PRO A 471 24.44 22.56 -3.85
C PRO A 471 24.21 22.23 -2.37
N VAL A 472 24.64 21.04 -1.96
CA VAL A 472 24.67 20.64 -0.55
C VAL A 472 26.08 20.80 -0.03
N ALA A 473 26.23 21.43 1.14
CA ALA A 473 27.52 21.49 1.82
C ALA A 473 28.09 20.07 2.01
N PRO A 474 29.40 19.85 1.80
CA PRO A 474 29.99 18.54 1.98
C PRO A 474 29.68 18.04 3.40
N THR A 475 28.98 16.91 3.51
CA THR A 475 28.82 16.24 4.79
C THR A 475 30.21 15.88 5.28
N THR A 476 30.64 16.55 6.36
CA THR A 476 31.95 16.31 6.97
C THR A 476 32.04 14.82 7.31
N PRO A 477 33.09 14.10 6.90
CA PRO A 477 33.33 12.76 7.43
C PRO A 477 33.38 12.91 8.95
N LEU A 478 32.59 12.12 9.68
CA LEU A 478 32.78 12.00 11.13
C LEU A 478 34.27 11.74 11.35
N GLN A 479 34.95 12.69 12.00
CA GLN A 479 36.34 12.52 12.40
C GLN A 479 36.44 11.15 13.09
N ASN A 480 37.41 10.34 12.66
CA ASN A 480 37.83 9.15 13.37
C ASN A 480 38.11 9.57 14.82
N ARG A 481 37.13 9.44 15.70
CA ARG A 481 37.38 9.42 17.13
C ARG A 481 38.12 8.13 17.37
N THR A 482 39.44 8.24 17.44
CA THR A 482 40.30 7.24 18.05
C THR A 482 39.75 7.02 19.46
N VAL A 483 38.91 6.00 19.62
CA VAL A 483 38.49 5.54 20.93
C VAL A 483 39.73 4.87 21.51
N ASN A 484 40.48 5.58 22.34
CA ASN A 484 41.38 4.95 23.27
C ASN A 484 40.51 4.09 24.19
N LYS A 485 40.42 2.79 23.88
CA LYS A 485 39.88 1.78 24.80
C LYS A 485 40.82 1.69 25.98
N THR A 486 40.49 2.38 27.07
CA THR A 486 40.91 1.91 28.39
C THR A 486 40.12 0.64 28.66
N ALA A 487 40.82 -0.50 28.75
CA ALA A 487 40.20 -1.76 29.08
C ALA A 487 39.73 -1.74 30.54
N GLU A 488 38.44 -1.49 30.77
CA GLU A 488 37.81 -1.92 32.01
C GLU A 488 37.49 -3.41 31.88
N ILE A 489 38.23 -4.21 32.64
CA ILE A 489 37.95 -5.62 32.86
C ILE A 489 36.69 -5.68 33.73
N ILE A 490 35.52 -5.83 33.10
CA ILE A 490 34.31 -6.24 33.80
C ILE A 490 34.43 -7.74 34.06
N ALA A 491 34.73 -8.09 35.31
CA ALA A 491 34.66 -9.47 35.77
C ALA A 491 33.22 -9.98 35.57
N SER A 492 33.08 -11.08 34.81
CA SER A 492 31.82 -11.75 34.57
C SER A 492 31.22 -12.24 35.88
N SER A 493 30.02 -11.75 36.22
CA SER A 493 29.32 -12.20 37.41
C SER A 493 28.88 -13.65 37.24
N THR A 494 29.47 -14.55 38.02
CA THR A 494 29.13 -15.97 38.19
C THR A 494 27.73 -16.21 38.79
N SER A 495 26.98 -15.14 39.07
CA SER A 495 25.64 -15.14 39.69
C SER A 495 24.56 -15.82 38.82
N ASN A 496 24.57 -15.64 37.49
CA ASN A 496 23.47 -16.09 36.64
C ASN A 496 23.48 -17.61 36.36
N TYR A 497 24.66 -18.24 36.41
CA TYR A 497 24.76 -19.71 36.25
C TYR A 497 24.35 -20.45 37.52
N LEU A 498 24.62 -19.90 38.70
CA LEU A 498 24.21 -20.50 39.97
C LEU A 498 22.68 -20.50 40.12
N PHE A 499 22.02 -19.43 39.68
CA PHE A 499 20.55 -19.32 39.69
C PHE A 499 19.88 -20.33 38.75
N MET A 500 20.44 -20.54 37.55
CA MET A 500 19.94 -21.54 36.60
C MET A 500 20.09 -22.98 37.11
N VAL A 501 21.20 -23.31 37.77
CA VAL A 501 21.43 -24.64 38.36
C VAL A 501 20.49 -24.89 39.55
N VAL A 502 20.24 -23.88 40.39
CA VAL A 502 19.28 -23.98 41.51
C VAL A 502 17.85 -24.18 41.00
N CYS A 503 17.42 -23.44 39.98
CA CYS A 503 16.09 -23.62 39.37
C CYS A 503 15.92 -25.01 38.74
N PHE A 504 16.95 -25.55 38.10
CA PHE A 504 16.93 -26.90 37.53
C PHE A 504 16.82 -27.99 38.61
N LEU A 505 17.54 -27.84 39.72
CA LEU A 505 17.48 -28.78 40.85
C LEU A 505 16.13 -28.73 41.59
N ILE A 506 15.52 -27.55 41.74
CA ILE A 506 14.17 -27.39 42.30
C ILE A 506 13.11 -28.04 41.38
N GLY A 507 13.25 -27.87 40.06
CA GLY A 507 12.38 -28.53 39.08
C GLY A 507 12.47 -30.06 39.13
N LEU A 508 13.67 -30.62 39.30
CA LEU A 508 13.89 -32.05 39.47
C LEU A 508 13.28 -32.59 40.77
N MET A 509 13.39 -31.86 41.89
CA MET A 509 12.75 -32.27 43.15
C MET A 509 11.22 -32.23 43.08
N LEU A 510 10.63 -31.21 42.45
CA LEU A 510 9.18 -31.10 42.27
C LEU A 510 8.65 -32.20 41.34
N GLY A 511 9.40 -32.57 40.30
CA GLY A 511 9.06 -33.68 39.40
C GLY A 511 9.03 -35.05 40.10
N VAL A 512 9.91 -35.28 41.08
CA VAL A 512 9.92 -36.52 41.88
C VAL A 512 8.77 -36.56 42.89
N LEU A 513 8.36 -35.41 43.44
CA LEU A 513 7.21 -35.30 44.36
C LEU A 513 5.86 -35.50 43.66
N ILE A 514 5.72 -35.09 42.39
CA ILE A 514 4.49 -35.27 41.60
C ILE A 514 4.32 -36.72 41.12
N ARG A 515 5.41 -37.50 41.04
CA ARG A 515 5.37 -38.92 40.62
C ARG A 515 5.03 -39.90 41.76
N ARG A 516 4.82 -39.41 42.98
CA ARG A 516 4.32 -40.18 44.14
C ARG A 516 3.03 -39.55 44.69
N LYS A 517 1.98 -39.55 43.87
CA LYS A 517 0.58 -39.60 44.31
C LYS A 517 -0.23 -40.37 43.29
#